data_AF-A0A3M7NRT1-F1
#
_entry.id   AF-A0A3M7NRT1-F1
#
_cell.length_a   1.000
_cell.length_b   1.000
_cell.length_c   1.000
_cell.angle_alpha   90.00
_cell.angle_beta   90.00
_cell.angle_gamma   90.00
#
_symmetry.space_group_name_H-M   'P 1'
#
loop_
_entity.id
_entity.type
_entity.pdbx_description
1 polymer ?
#
loop_
_entity_poly.entity_id
_entity_poly.type
_entity_poly.pdbx_seq_one_letter_code
_entity_poly.pdbx_strand_id
1 'polypeptide(L)'
;MSSASLSTSSLTTQSSNPIDSTTTNEGPRQPHTSIFPTTLADLHQQQHYGLFDNNDNDDARNLYKTLKSLRLATLSIRNRLASIQSDSRFVQEVAAHYGGLPLIANERCGSWYIPPSRKAGSVYFKSTDGHHGQWAFSLRRLNLSLLGILGRERNGAVIVDSTRRGKRVPDALAKTVGIWCAVVNAVLFPEFHGRVNAAATDGGLEVWDDVGESERSQIEARLRGWCDAFSGLGLDLRKLREEVRRPVRCLWVVNGEWAPENNNDDDDTGRRKVIEGWKRREWNLLVLCSASRVVKGAEMSQGGYIQGSGDDHEGWSQGLTPDMFWINRDRLEKLGLRYCDDIGEKAGLPDPHYM
;
A
#
# COMPACT_ATOMS: atom_id res chain seq x y z
N MET A 1 50.93 37.27 12.20
CA MET A 1 50.34 38.03 11.08
C MET A 1 48.82 37.89 11.15
N SER A 2 48.09 38.98 10.90
CA SER A 2 46.64 39.19 10.69
C SER A 2 45.58 38.16 11.15
N SER A 3 44.40 38.54 11.65
CA SER A 3 43.87 39.81 12.25
C SER A 3 42.38 39.63 12.58
N ALA A 4 41.91 40.15 13.73
CA ALA A 4 40.64 40.90 13.99
C ALA A 4 39.28 40.45 13.36
N SER A 5 38.07 40.69 13.88
CA SER A 5 37.49 41.24 15.15
C SER A 5 35.95 41.03 15.03
N LEU A 6 35.16 40.74 16.08
CA LEU A 6 34.48 41.69 17.00
C LEU A 6 33.89 42.96 16.31
N SER A 7 32.69 43.50 16.62
CA SER A 7 31.61 43.08 17.54
C SER A 7 30.34 43.97 17.40
N THR A 8 29.24 43.51 18.01
CA THR A 8 27.94 44.18 18.29
C THR A 8 27.94 45.67 18.73
N SER A 9 26.83 46.39 18.48
CA SER A 9 26.09 47.22 19.48
C SER A 9 24.81 47.89 18.90
N SER A 10 24.07 48.67 19.70
CA SER A 10 22.60 48.86 19.63
C SER A 10 22.13 50.34 19.76
N LEU A 11 20.80 50.58 19.67
CA LEU A 11 19.96 51.67 20.27
C LEU A 11 19.22 52.69 19.34
N THR A 12 17.92 52.87 19.65
CA THR A 12 16.95 54.01 19.63
C THR A 12 17.33 55.41 19.05
N THR A 13 16.44 56.34 18.61
CA THR A 13 15.09 56.75 19.11
C THR A 13 14.29 57.68 18.13
N GLN A 14 12.94 57.61 18.17
CA GLN A 14 11.86 58.65 18.01
C GLN A 14 11.86 59.88 17.02
N SER A 15 10.73 59.99 16.28
CA SER A 15 9.78 61.14 16.12
C SER A 15 10.09 62.42 15.31
N SER A 16 9.33 62.66 14.21
CA SER A 16 8.57 63.92 13.94
C SER A 16 7.68 63.87 12.66
N ASN A 17 6.56 64.63 12.67
CA ASN A 17 5.61 64.97 11.57
C ASN A 17 5.66 66.53 11.35
N PRO A 18 4.95 67.22 10.40
CA PRO A 18 3.79 66.82 9.57
C PRO A 18 3.79 67.32 8.09
N ILE A 19 2.70 67.08 7.33
CA ILE A 19 1.88 68.07 6.55
C ILE A 19 0.71 67.36 5.83
N ASP A 20 -0.33 68.13 5.48
CA ASP A 20 -1.74 67.75 5.22
C ASP A 20 -2.12 67.54 3.73
N SER A 21 -3.18 66.76 3.45
CA SER A 21 -4.27 67.04 2.47
C SER A 21 -5.08 65.80 1.98
N THR A 22 -6.36 65.77 2.38
CA THR A 22 -7.56 65.36 1.61
C THR A 22 -7.62 64.06 0.78
N THR A 23 -8.38 63.09 1.31
CA THR A 23 -9.46 62.31 0.64
C THR A 23 -9.39 61.97 -0.86
N THR A 24 -9.25 60.68 -1.17
CA THR A 24 -10.33 59.81 -1.72
C THR A 24 -9.93 58.32 -1.59
N ASN A 25 -10.89 57.42 -1.38
CA ASN A 25 -10.63 56.02 -1.05
C ASN A 25 -11.07 55.08 -2.18
N GLU A 26 -10.17 54.81 -3.14
CA GLU A 26 -10.30 53.67 -4.06
C GLU A 26 -9.06 52.77 -3.96
N GLY A 27 -9.24 51.55 -3.44
CA GLY A 27 -8.20 50.54 -3.41
C GLY A 27 -8.05 49.85 -4.79
N PRO A 28 -6.82 49.46 -5.19
CA PRO A 28 -6.60 48.82 -6.49
C PRO A 28 -7.24 47.42 -6.55
N ARG A 29 -7.91 47.12 -7.66
CA ARG A 29 -8.50 45.80 -7.93
C ARG A 29 -7.41 44.72 -7.92
N GLN A 30 -7.58 43.67 -7.13
CA GLN A 30 -6.72 42.49 -7.21
C GLN A 30 -7.10 41.60 -8.41
N PRO A 31 -6.13 40.94 -9.05
CA PRO A 31 -6.40 40.06 -10.19
C PRO A 31 -7.06 38.75 -9.73
N HIS A 32 -8.13 38.33 -10.42
CA HIS A 32 -8.75 37.02 -10.19
C HIS A 32 -7.85 35.88 -10.66
N THR A 33 -7.16 35.22 -9.73
CA THR A 33 -6.53 33.93 -9.98
C THR A 33 -7.58 32.81 -9.88
N SER A 34 -8.01 32.30 -11.04
CA SER A 34 -8.87 31.12 -11.11
C SER A 34 -8.09 29.87 -10.68
N ILE A 35 -8.21 29.48 -9.41
CA ILE A 35 -7.68 28.21 -8.91
C ILE A 35 -8.69 27.11 -9.27
N PHE A 36 -8.33 26.23 -10.19
CA PHE A 36 -9.12 25.02 -10.46
C PHE A 36 -9.11 24.10 -9.22
N PRO A 37 -10.27 23.73 -8.66
CA PRO A 37 -10.34 22.88 -7.47
C PRO A 37 -9.83 21.48 -7.78
N THR A 38 -8.91 20.97 -6.97
CA THR A 38 -8.32 19.63 -7.12
C THR A 38 -8.78 18.66 -6.03
N THR A 39 -9.49 19.14 -5.02
CA THR A 39 -10.12 18.33 -3.97
C THR A 39 -11.60 18.69 -3.78
N LEU A 40 -12.32 17.80 -3.10
CA LEU A 40 -13.75 17.96 -2.79
C LEU A 40 -14.01 19.04 -1.72
N ALA A 41 -12.98 19.41 -0.94
CA ALA A 41 -13.07 20.48 0.05
C ALA A 41 -13.09 21.87 -0.62
N ASP A 42 -12.28 22.06 -1.67
CA ASP A 42 -12.15 23.31 -2.42
C ASP A 42 -13.49 23.74 -3.06
N LEU A 43 -14.30 22.75 -3.48
CA LEU A 43 -15.63 22.95 -4.06
C LEU A 43 -16.72 23.28 -3.04
N HIS A 44 -16.59 22.83 -1.78
CA HIS A 44 -17.56 23.16 -0.72
C HIS A 44 -17.50 24.65 -0.35
N GLN A 45 -16.32 25.28 -0.44
CA GLN A 45 -16.14 26.68 -0.06
C GLN A 45 -16.80 27.66 -1.05
N GLN A 46 -16.98 27.27 -2.32
CA GLN A 46 -17.63 28.09 -3.34
C GLN A 46 -19.16 28.17 -3.20
N GLN A 47 -19.81 27.28 -2.45
CA GLN A 47 -21.26 27.35 -2.24
C GLN A 47 -21.71 28.48 -1.28
N HIS A 48 -20.78 29.08 -0.53
CA HIS A 48 -21.14 29.98 0.58
C HIS A 48 -21.15 31.49 0.23
N TYR A 49 -20.78 31.84 -1.02
CA TYR A 49 -20.90 33.19 -1.58
C TYR A 49 -21.93 33.18 -2.72
N GLY A 50 -23.20 33.40 -2.37
CA GLY A 50 -24.30 33.39 -3.34
C GLY A 50 -24.32 34.63 -4.22
N LEU A 51 -24.09 34.45 -5.53
CA LEU A 51 -24.34 35.44 -6.60
C LEU A 51 -24.27 34.77 -7.99
N PHE A 52 -25.00 33.66 -8.18
CA PHE A 52 -25.18 32.99 -9.48
C PHE A 52 -26.65 32.63 -9.73
N ASP A 53 -27.03 32.61 -11.01
CA ASP A 53 -28.42 32.57 -11.44
C ASP A 53 -29.03 31.17 -11.20
N ASN A 54 -30.36 31.07 -11.16
CA ASN A 54 -31.05 29.82 -10.86
C ASN A 54 -30.75 28.70 -11.89
N ASN A 55 -30.31 29.07 -13.09
CA ASN A 55 -29.93 28.14 -14.16
C ASN A 55 -28.59 27.44 -13.87
N ASP A 56 -27.59 28.16 -13.36
CA ASP A 56 -26.25 27.61 -13.03
C ASP A 56 -26.34 26.49 -11.97
N ASN A 57 -27.35 26.56 -11.10
CA ASN A 57 -27.56 25.62 -10.02
C ASN A 57 -28.03 24.24 -10.51
N ASP A 58 -28.77 24.17 -11.63
CA ASP A 58 -29.17 22.90 -12.25
C ASP A 58 -28.08 22.31 -13.15
N ASP A 59 -27.28 23.13 -13.85
CA ASP A 59 -26.10 22.65 -14.56
C ASP A 59 -25.01 22.14 -13.60
N ALA A 60 -24.77 22.81 -12.47
CA ALA A 60 -23.90 22.30 -11.41
C ALA A 60 -24.41 20.96 -10.83
N ARG A 61 -25.74 20.80 -10.64
CA ARG A 61 -26.34 19.52 -10.22
C ARG A 61 -26.21 18.44 -11.30
N ASN A 62 -26.35 18.78 -12.58
CA ASN A 62 -26.23 17.83 -13.68
C ASN A 62 -24.76 17.40 -13.89
N LEU A 63 -23.80 18.31 -13.75
CA LEU A 63 -22.38 17.98 -13.70
C LEU A 63 -22.06 17.09 -12.49
N TYR A 64 -22.57 17.42 -11.30
CA TYR A 64 -22.39 16.58 -10.11
C TYR A 64 -22.99 15.17 -10.28
N LYS A 65 -24.23 15.06 -10.82
CA LYS A 65 -24.84 13.77 -11.16
C LYS A 65 -24.01 13.00 -12.18
N THR A 66 -23.47 13.67 -13.20
CA THR A 66 -22.64 13.06 -14.25
C THR A 66 -21.32 12.57 -13.68
N LEU A 67 -20.58 13.40 -12.93
CA LEU A 67 -19.34 13.00 -12.25
C LEU A 67 -19.57 11.87 -11.24
N LYS A 68 -20.69 11.87 -10.52
CA LYS A 68 -21.09 10.78 -9.61
C LYS A 68 -21.37 9.49 -10.39
N SER A 69 -22.10 9.55 -11.49
CA SER A 69 -22.38 8.40 -12.36
C SER A 69 -21.12 7.84 -13.02
N LEU A 70 -20.23 8.70 -13.50
CA LEU A 70 -18.91 8.32 -14.02
C LEU A 70 -18.07 7.65 -12.93
N ARG A 71 -18.00 8.21 -11.72
CA ARG A 71 -17.28 7.61 -10.58
C ARG A 71 -17.86 6.25 -10.17
N LEU A 72 -19.19 6.07 -10.23
CA LEU A 72 -19.85 4.79 -9.98
C LEU A 72 -19.55 3.76 -11.09
N ALA A 73 -19.51 4.19 -12.35
CA ALA A 73 -19.11 3.34 -13.48
C ALA A 73 -17.65 2.90 -13.36
N THR A 74 -16.72 3.81 -13.00
CA THR A 74 -15.31 3.46 -12.82
C THR A 74 -15.06 2.60 -11.58
N LEU A 75 -15.90 2.69 -10.54
CA LEU A 75 -15.83 1.85 -9.33
C LEU A 75 -16.67 0.56 -9.40
N SER A 76 -17.16 0.20 -10.59
CA SER A 76 -18.04 -0.95 -10.81
C SER A 76 -17.42 -2.29 -10.39
N ILE A 77 -18.28 -3.26 -10.06
CA ILE A 77 -17.87 -4.63 -9.71
C ILE A 77 -16.99 -5.24 -10.80
N ARG A 78 -17.34 -5.04 -12.08
CA ARG A 78 -16.55 -5.48 -13.25
C ARG A 78 -15.10 -4.99 -13.16
N ASN A 79 -14.91 -3.69 -12.95
CA ASN A 79 -13.59 -3.07 -12.87
C ASN A 79 -12.76 -3.59 -11.69
N ARG A 80 -13.42 -3.88 -10.56
CA ARG A 80 -12.78 -4.47 -9.37
C ARG A 80 -12.28 -5.89 -9.63
N LEU A 81 -13.12 -6.73 -10.24
CA LEU A 81 -12.76 -8.09 -10.60
C LEU A 81 -11.67 -8.13 -11.69
N ALA A 82 -11.72 -7.24 -12.68
CA ALA A 82 -10.66 -7.09 -13.68
C ALA A 82 -9.32 -6.64 -13.04
N SER A 83 -9.37 -5.73 -12.07
CA SER A 83 -8.18 -5.27 -11.32
C SER A 83 -7.59 -6.39 -10.48
N ILE A 84 -8.43 -7.14 -9.73
CA ILE A 84 -8.02 -8.33 -8.96
C ILE A 84 -7.39 -9.38 -9.88
N GLN A 85 -7.97 -9.62 -11.06
CA GLN A 85 -7.45 -10.57 -12.03
C GLN A 85 -6.09 -10.14 -12.62
N SER A 86 -5.88 -8.84 -12.81
CA SER A 86 -4.59 -8.29 -13.24
C SER A 86 -3.53 -8.42 -12.15
N ASP A 87 -3.84 -7.95 -10.93
CA ASP A 87 -2.95 -8.00 -9.76
C ASP A 87 -2.57 -9.44 -9.38
N SER A 88 -3.49 -10.39 -9.57
CA SER A 88 -3.23 -11.82 -9.36
C SER A 88 -2.19 -12.40 -10.34
N ARG A 89 -2.04 -11.85 -11.55
CA ARG A 89 -0.97 -12.29 -12.48
C ARG A 89 0.39 -11.87 -11.95
N PHE A 90 0.52 -10.61 -11.52
CA PHE A 90 1.71 -10.10 -10.84
C PHE A 90 2.08 -10.95 -9.60
N VAL A 91 1.14 -11.24 -8.70
CA VAL A 91 1.37 -12.10 -7.52
C VAL A 91 1.91 -13.48 -7.92
N GLN A 92 1.43 -14.02 -9.04
CA GLN A 92 1.87 -15.31 -9.57
C GLN A 92 3.26 -15.28 -10.21
N GLU A 93 3.63 -14.17 -10.85
CA GLU A 93 4.96 -13.88 -11.40
C GLU A 93 5.99 -13.71 -10.29
N VAL A 94 5.68 -12.95 -9.23
CA VAL A 94 6.51 -12.79 -8.03
C VAL A 94 6.81 -14.15 -7.41
N ALA A 95 5.79 -14.99 -7.19
CA ALA A 95 6.01 -16.34 -6.67
C ALA A 95 6.89 -17.19 -7.58
N ALA A 96 6.74 -17.10 -8.90
CA ALA A 96 7.55 -17.83 -9.86
C ALA A 96 9.02 -17.36 -9.85
N HIS A 97 9.26 -16.05 -9.83
CA HIS A 97 10.59 -15.44 -9.82
C HIS A 97 11.42 -15.91 -8.61
N TYR A 98 10.84 -15.94 -7.40
CA TYR A 98 11.53 -16.45 -6.20
C TYR A 98 11.58 -17.99 -6.11
N GLY A 99 11.57 -18.70 -7.24
CA GLY A 99 11.71 -20.17 -7.28
C GLY A 99 10.43 -20.92 -6.91
N GLY A 100 9.26 -20.35 -7.23
CA GLY A 100 7.96 -20.98 -6.96
C GLY A 100 7.59 -21.03 -5.48
N LEU A 101 7.85 -19.97 -4.72
CA LEU A 101 7.50 -19.91 -3.29
C LEU A 101 5.99 -20.12 -3.05
N PRO A 102 5.59 -20.74 -1.93
CA PRO A 102 4.19 -20.91 -1.56
C PRO A 102 3.51 -19.54 -1.35
N LEU A 103 2.35 -19.35 -2.00
CA LEU A 103 1.51 -18.16 -1.84
C LEU A 103 0.62 -18.28 -0.59
N ILE A 104 0.70 -17.27 0.28
CA ILE A 104 -0.01 -17.19 1.56
C ILE A 104 -0.90 -15.96 1.55
N ALA A 105 -2.20 -16.14 1.76
CA ALA A 105 -3.11 -15.01 1.86
C ALA A 105 -2.99 -14.36 3.24
N ASN A 106 -2.77 -13.04 3.30
CA ASN A 106 -3.26 -12.29 4.45
C ASN A 106 -4.79 -12.19 4.31
N GLU A 107 -5.54 -12.76 5.25
CA GLU A 107 -6.98 -12.99 5.06
C GLU A 107 -7.81 -11.70 4.97
N ARG A 108 -9.03 -11.85 4.44
CA ARG A 108 -9.92 -10.78 3.92
C ARG A 108 -9.45 -10.17 2.60
N CYS A 109 -8.20 -9.75 2.51
CA CYS A 109 -7.67 -9.02 1.34
C CYS A 109 -6.91 -9.93 0.37
N GLY A 110 -5.81 -10.54 0.82
CA GLY A 110 -4.90 -11.37 0.01
C GLY A 110 -5.56 -12.56 -0.70
N SER A 111 -6.62 -13.11 -0.12
CA SER A 111 -7.39 -14.23 -0.71
C SER A 111 -8.03 -13.87 -2.05
N TRP A 112 -8.35 -12.60 -2.32
CA TRP A 112 -8.82 -12.17 -3.64
C TRP A 112 -7.77 -12.35 -4.73
N TYR A 113 -6.48 -12.23 -4.39
CA TYR A 113 -5.37 -12.17 -5.35
C TYR A 113 -4.67 -13.52 -5.60
N ILE A 114 -4.97 -14.55 -4.81
CA ILE A 114 -4.39 -15.89 -4.95
C ILE A 114 -5.46 -16.87 -5.43
N PRO A 115 -5.31 -17.52 -6.61
CA PRO A 115 -6.20 -18.59 -7.04
C PRO A 115 -6.19 -19.75 -6.02
N PRO A 116 -7.33 -20.37 -5.67
CA PRO A 116 -7.39 -21.42 -4.63
C PRO A 116 -6.43 -22.59 -4.88
N SER A 117 -6.23 -22.99 -6.14
CA SER A 117 -5.28 -24.04 -6.53
C SER A 117 -3.80 -23.70 -6.30
N ARG A 118 -3.47 -22.42 -6.05
CA ARG A 118 -2.12 -21.93 -5.72
C ARG A 118 -1.97 -21.47 -4.27
N LYS A 119 -3.05 -21.42 -3.48
CA LYS A 119 -3.04 -20.97 -2.09
C LYS A 119 -2.47 -22.07 -1.19
N ALA A 120 -1.27 -21.87 -0.68
CA ALA A 120 -0.57 -22.82 0.18
C ALA A 120 -0.94 -22.67 1.68
N GLY A 121 -1.59 -21.56 2.05
CA GLY A 121 -2.00 -21.28 3.42
C GLY A 121 -2.52 -19.86 3.61
N SER A 122 -2.75 -19.51 4.88
CA SER A 122 -3.37 -18.26 5.31
C SER A 122 -2.73 -17.73 6.60
N VAL A 123 -2.74 -16.41 6.75
CA VAL A 123 -2.37 -15.68 7.97
C VAL A 123 -3.36 -14.55 8.22
N TYR A 124 -3.37 -13.98 9.43
CA TYR A 124 -4.23 -12.86 9.80
C TYR A 124 -3.41 -11.76 10.50
N PHE A 125 -2.63 -11.03 9.71
CA PHE A 125 -1.92 -9.82 10.15
C PHE A 125 -2.84 -8.61 9.93
N LYS A 126 -3.22 -7.92 11.00
CA LYS A 126 -4.15 -6.78 10.91
C LYS A 126 -3.37 -5.47 10.81
N SER A 127 -3.74 -4.64 9.84
CA SER A 127 -3.14 -3.33 9.58
C SER A 127 -3.15 -2.41 10.80
N THR A 128 -4.20 -2.45 11.63
CA THR A 128 -4.29 -1.62 12.85
C THR A 128 -3.19 -1.88 13.86
N ASP A 129 -2.58 -3.06 13.83
CA ASP A 129 -1.54 -3.47 14.78
C ASP A 129 -0.14 -2.98 14.31
N GLY A 130 -0.10 -2.25 13.18
CA GLY A 130 1.06 -1.55 12.63
C GLY A 130 0.78 -0.06 12.35
N HIS A 131 -0.35 0.50 12.78
CA HIS A 131 -0.63 1.93 12.63
C HIS A 131 0.33 2.78 13.50
N HIS A 132 0.62 4.01 13.08
CA HIS A 132 1.49 4.92 13.84
C HIS A 132 0.95 5.14 15.27
N GLY A 133 1.82 5.02 16.27
CA GLY A 133 1.49 5.01 17.70
C GLY A 133 0.84 3.72 18.23
N GLN A 134 0.30 2.89 17.34
CA GLN A 134 -0.55 1.73 17.62
C GLN A 134 0.09 0.44 17.08
N TRP A 135 1.31 0.16 17.53
CA TRP A 135 2.03 -1.08 17.21
C TRP A 135 1.78 -2.16 18.25
N ALA A 136 1.48 -3.38 17.82
CA ALA A 136 1.20 -4.52 18.70
C ALA A 136 1.58 -5.89 18.11
N PHE A 137 2.19 -6.75 18.92
CA PHE A 137 2.28 -8.18 18.67
C PHE A 137 1.02 -8.89 19.18
N SER A 138 0.29 -9.63 18.33
CA SER A 138 -1.00 -10.21 18.75
C SER A 138 -0.88 -11.61 19.33
N LEU A 139 -1.01 -11.71 20.66
CA LEU A 139 -1.06 -12.98 21.41
C LEU A 139 -2.26 -13.90 21.05
N ARG A 140 -3.25 -13.40 20.28
CA ARG A 140 -4.41 -14.19 19.80
C ARG A 140 -4.30 -14.63 18.34
N ARG A 141 -3.53 -13.91 17.52
CA ARG A 141 -3.38 -14.14 16.07
C ARG A 141 -1.91 -14.43 15.80
N LEU A 142 -1.46 -15.55 16.36
CA LEU A 142 -0.04 -15.93 16.42
C LEU A 142 0.54 -16.37 15.06
N ASN A 143 -0.31 -16.68 14.07
CA ASN A 143 0.10 -17.09 12.72
C ASN A 143 1.11 -18.26 12.68
N LEU A 144 1.14 -19.13 13.69
CA LEU A 144 2.13 -20.21 13.85
C LEU A 144 2.14 -21.20 12.66
N SER A 145 1.02 -21.36 11.95
CA SER A 145 0.94 -22.14 10.72
C SER A 145 1.93 -21.72 9.63
N LEU A 146 2.37 -20.45 9.64
CA LEU A 146 3.40 -19.94 8.73
C LEU A 146 4.77 -20.59 8.97
N LEU A 147 5.11 -20.94 10.21
CA LEU A 147 6.41 -21.51 10.60
C LEU A 147 6.66 -22.85 9.88
N GLY A 148 5.70 -23.76 9.95
CA GLY A 148 5.73 -25.06 9.25
C GLY A 148 5.52 -24.97 7.73
N ILE A 149 5.30 -23.79 7.17
CA ILE A 149 5.38 -23.53 5.72
C ILE A 149 6.78 -23.03 5.35
N LEU A 150 7.33 -22.10 6.13
CA LEU A 150 8.65 -21.51 5.92
C LEU A 150 9.77 -22.57 5.96
N GLY A 151 9.80 -23.43 6.98
CA GLY A 151 10.84 -24.47 7.12
C GLY A 151 10.75 -25.66 6.17
N ARG A 152 9.85 -25.62 5.17
CA ARG A 152 9.80 -26.59 4.07
C ARG A 152 10.97 -26.39 3.10
N GLU A 153 11.10 -27.29 2.12
CA GLU A 153 12.24 -27.35 1.19
C GLU A 153 12.57 -26.05 0.45
N ARG A 154 11.58 -25.16 0.24
CA ARG A 154 11.75 -23.86 -0.42
C ARG A 154 12.33 -22.76 0.48
N ASN A 155 12.41 -22.98 1.80
CA ASN A 155 12.95 -22.05 2.79
C ASN A 155 12.36 -20.63 2.64
N GLY A 156 11.04 -20.51 2.59
CA GLY A 156 10.38 -19.24 2.31
C GLY A 156 8.91 -19.33 1.88
N ALA A 157 8.27 -18.17 1.80
CA ALA A 157 6.88 -17.99 1.39
C ALA A 157 6.64 -16.56 0.86
N VAL A 158 5.54 -16.35 0.14
CA VAL A 158 5.05 -15.01 -0.24
C VAL A 158 3.77 -14.73 0.53
N ILE A 159 3.75 -13.71 1.39
CA ILE A 159 2.50 -13.18 1.95
C ILE A 159 1.96 -12.13 0.96
N VAL A 160 0.70 -12.29 0.58
CA VAL A 160 -0.01 -11.40 -0.34
C VAL A 160 -1.03 -10.59 0.44
N ASP A 161 -0.97 -9.28 0.25
CA ASP A 161 -1.95 -8.31 0.75
C ASP A 161 -2.05 -7.14 -0.25
N SER A 162 -2.97 -6.21 -0.04
CA SER A 162 -3.07 -4.98 -0.84
C SER A 162 -3.58 -3.82 0.00
N THR A 163 -3.56 -2.61 -0.56
CA THR A 163 -4.10 -1.44 0.10
C THR A 163 -4.63 -0.44 -0.90
N ARG A 164 -5.55 0.43 -0.47
CA ARG A 164 -6.24 1.43 -1.28
C ARG A 164 -5.68 2.84 -1.02
N ARG A 165 -6.23 3.83 -1.72
CA ARG A 165 -6.07 5.27 -1.43
C ARG A 165 -4.62 5.77 -1.45
N GLY A 166 -3.81 5.30 -2.41
CA GLY A 166 -2.48 5.85 -2.69
C GLY A 166 -1.33 5.35 -1.80
N LYS A 167 -1.60 4.52 -0.78
CA LYS A 167 -0.52 3.80 -0.07
C LYS A 167 0.14 2.78 -1.00
N ARG A 168 1.47 2.63 -0.94
CA ARG A 168 2.23 1.57 -1.64
C ARG A 168 2.04 0.20 -0.99
N VAL A 169 2.13 0.16 0.33
CA VAL A 169 2.18 -1.07 1.14
C VAL A 169 1.15 -0.95 2.28
N PRO A 170 0.30 -1.96 2.54
CA PRO A 170 -0.57 -1.96 3.72
C PRO A 170 0.26 -1.99 5.00
N ASP A 171 -0.20 -1.33 6.07
CA ASP A 171 0.51 -1.31 7.38
C ASP A 171 0.77 -2.72 7.95
N ALA A 172 -0.06 -3.70 7.57
CA ALA A 172 0.15 -5.11 7.89
C ALA A 172 1.50 -5.63 7.35
N LEU A 173 1.81 -5.39 6.08
CA LEU A 173 3.08 -5.75 5.46
C LEU A 173 4.21 -4.76 5.81
N ALA A 174 3.90 -3.48 5.98
CA ALA A 174 4.92 -2.47 6.26
C ALA A 174 5.53 -2.60 7.67
N LYS A 175 4.72 -3.01 8.66
CA LYS A 175 5.09 -3.05 10.08
C LYS A 175 4.66 -4.32 10.82
N THR A 176 3.40 -4.74 10.71
CA THR A 176 2.87 -5.82 11.57
C THR A 176 3.57 -7.17 11.35
N VAL A 177 3.87 -7.54 10.10
CA VAL A 177 4.63 -8.76 9.79
C VAL A 177 6.09 -8.65 10.26
N GLY A 178 6.72 -7.48 10.05
CA GLY A 178 8.08 -7.20 10.52
C GLY A 178 8.24 -7.36 12.04
N ILE A 179 7.30 -6.81 12.80
CA ILE A 179 7.20 -6.97 14.27
C ILE A 179 7.09 -8.45 14.65
N TRP A 180 6.26 -9.22 13.93
CA TRP A 180 6.09 -10.65 14.19
C TRP A 180 7.38 -11.43 13.91
N CYS A 181 8.04 -11.16 12.78
CA CYS A 181 9.33 -11.78 12.43
C CYS A 181 10.40 -11.47 13.50
N ALA A 182 10.49 -10.23 13.96
CA ALA A 182 11.44 -9.84 15.00
C ALA A 182 11.21 -10.59 16.33
N VAL A 183 9.95 -10.71 16.80
CA VAL A 183 9.63 -11.45 18.03
C VAL A 183 9.89 -12.96 17.87
N VAL A 184 9.52 -13.54 16.71
CA VAL A 184 9.76 -14.96 16.42
C VAL A 184 11.26 -15.27 16.33
N ASN A 185 12.04 -14.44 15.65
CA ASN A 185 13.50 -14.57 15.57
C ASN A 185 14.14 -14.44 16.96
N ALA A 186 13.71 -13.47 17.76
CA ALA A 186 14.22 -13.27 19.13
C ALA A 186 14.04 -14.49 20.03
N VAL A 187 12.85 -15.09 20.01
CA VAL A 187 12.50 -16.18 20.94
C VAL A 187 12.95 -17.54 20.43
N LEU A 188 12.90 -17.79 19.11
CA LEU A 188 13.30 -19.08 18.54
C LEU A 188 14.79 -19.16 18.19
N PHE A 189 15.45 -18.04 17.90
CA PHE A 189 16.85 -17.98 17.43
C PHE A 189 17.70 -16.94 18.20
N PRO A 190 17.75 -17.01 19.54
CA PRO A 190 18.44 -16.02 20.39
C PRO A 190 19.94 -15.89 20.06
N GLU A 191 20.57 -16.93 19.52
CA GLU A 191 21.98 -16.90 19.10
C GLU A 191 22.25 -15.96 17.91
N PHE A 192 21.24 -15.69 17.07
CA PHE A 192 21.31 -14.67 16.02
C PHE A 192 21.04 -13.27 16.59
N HIS A 193 20.31 -13.18 17.70
CA HIS A 193 19.99 -11.92 18.38
C HIS A 193 21.18 -11.22 19.05
N GLY A 194 22.32 -11.89 19.21
CA GLY A 194 23.57 -11.29 19.71
C GLY A 194 24.10 -10.13 18.86
N ARG A 195 23.60 -9.94 17.63
CA ARG A 195 23.91 -8.81 16.74
C ARG A 195 22.90 -7.66 16.80
N VAL A 196 21.78 -7.82 17.50
CA VAL A 196 20.64 -6.87 17.45
C VAL A 196 20.89 -5.58 18.23
N ASN A 197 21.88 -5.54 19.12
CA ASN A 197 22.36 -4.29 19.74
C ASN A 197 23.51 -3.62 18.94
N ALA A 198 23.91 -4.16 17.78
CA ALA A 198 25.06 -3.72 17.01
C ALA A 198 24.77 -3.68 15.50
N ALA A 199 24.06 -2.61 15.09
CA ALA A 199 23.64 -2.28 13.72
C ALA A 199 22.53 -3.16 13.11
N ALA A 200 21.72 -2.54 12.26
CA ALA A 200 20.37 -2.97 11.85
C ALA A 200 20.29 -4.20 10.90
N THR A 201 21.35 -5.00 10.77
CA THR A 201 21.51 -5.89 9.59
C THR A 201 21.43 -7.39 9.85
N ASP A 202 21.30 -7.87 11.10
CA ASP A 202 21.25 -9.32 11.40
C ASP A 202 20.15 -9.72 12.40
N GLY A 203 18.90 -9.70 11.93
CA GLY A 203 17.77 -10.33 12.63
C GLY A 203 16.96 -9.43 13.58
N GLY A 204 17.22 -8.12 13.60
CA GLY A 204 16.43 -7.14 14.35
C GLY A 204 15.07 -6.83 13.71
N LEU A 205 14.49 -5.66 14.02
CA LEU A 205 13.25 -5.22 13.38
C LEU A 205 13.48 -4.92 11.90
N GLU A 206 12.75 -5.61 11.03
CA GLU A 206 12.67 -5.29 9.60
C GLU A 206 11.32 -4.64 9.33
N VAL A 207 11.32 -3.42 8.80
CA VAL A 207 10.12 -2.66 8.41
C VAL A 207 10.34 -2.06 7.03
N TRP A 208 9.24 -1.68 6.36
CA TRP A 208 9.29 -1.02 5.06
C TRP A 208 10.01 0.33 5.11
N ASP A 209 10.73 0.68 4.04
CA ASP A 209 11.68 1.81 4.00
C ASP A 209 11.04 3.19 4.27
N ASP A 210 9.74 3.36 4.00
CA ASP A 210 9.00 4.60 4.33
C ASP A 210 8.75 4.78 5.85
N VAL A 211 9.08 3.80 6.69
CA VAL A 211 8.91 3.87 8.15
C VAL A 211 10.11 4.60 8.76
N GLY A 212 9.91 5.88 9.08
CA GLY A 212 10.96 6.74 9.62
C GLY A 212 11.57 6.23 10.93
N GLU A 213 12.86 6.53 11.13
CA GLU A 213 13.70 6.01 12.21
C GLU A 213 13.12 6.23 13.63
N SER A 214 12.42 7.34 13.85
CA SER A 214 11.74 7.59 15.14
C SER A 214 10.60 6.62 15.41
N GLU A 215 9.84 6.21 14.39
CA GLU A 215 8.80 5.17 14.52
C GLU A 215 9.44 3.80 14.70
N ARG A 216 10.50 3.49 13.93
CA ARG A 216 11.29 2.26 14.08
C ARG A 216 11.80 2.08 15.52
N SER A 217 12.50 3.09 16.06
CA SER A 217 13.00 3.10 17.45
C SER A 217 11.90 2.90 18.49
N GLN A 218 10.71 3.49 18.29
CA GLN A 218 9.56 3.32 19.19
C GLN A 218 8.95 1.91 19.14
N ILE A 219 9.03 1.23 18.00
CA ILE A 219 8.63 -0.18 17.85
C ILE A 219 9.68 -1.08 18.51
N GLU A 220 10.97 -0.86 18.25
CA GLU A 220 12.08 -1.63 18.81
C GLU A 220 12.07 -1.62 20.35
N ALA A 221 11.79 -0.45 20.97
CA ALA A 221 11.65 -0.31 22.42
C ALA A 221 10.53 -1.19 23.03
N ARG A 222 9.54 -1.65 22.24
CA ARG A 222 8.44 -2.53 22.69
C ARG A 222 8.75 -4.02 22.51
N LEU A 223 9.70 -4.38 21.65
CA LEU A 223 9.98 -5.78 21.27
C LEU A 223 10.22 -6.68 22.47
N ARG A 224 11.03 -6.25 23.45
CA ARG A 224 11.34 -7.06 24.64
C ARG A 224 10.09 -7.53 25.37
N GLY A 225 9.13 -6.63 25.60
CA GLY A 225 7.87 -6.98 26.27
C GLY A 225 7.00 -7.94 25.46
N TRP A 226 7.08 -7.91 24.12
CA TRP A 226 6.41 -8.88 23.26
C TRP A 226 7.11 -10.24 23.23
N CYS A 227 8.44 -10.29 23.29
CA CYS A 227 9.22 -11.53 23.44
C CYS A 227 8.94 -12.21 24.78
N ASP A 228 8.93 -11.43 25.88
CA ASP A 228 8.56 -11.89 27.22
C ASP A 228 7.12 -12.46 27.21
N ALA A 229 6.17 -11.73 26.62
CA ALA A 229 4.77 -12.16 26.52
C ALA A 229 4.55 -13.39 25.62
N PHE A 230 5.26 -13.51 24.49
CA PHE A 230 5.18 -14.67 23.60
C PHE A 230 5.77 -15.93 24.26
N SER A 231 6.88 -15.78 24.97
CA SER A 231 7.49 -16.87 25.76
C SER A 231 6.57 -17.33 26.90
N GLY A 232 5.84 -16.38 27.52
CA GLY A 232 4.86 -16.64 28.57
C GLY A 232 3.59 -17.39 28.14
N LEU A 233 3.38 -17.66 26.84
CA LEU A 233 2.21 -18.40 26.34
C LEU A 233 2.26 -19.92 26.59
N GLY A 234 3.40 -20.47 27.05
CA GLY A 234 3.54 -21.91 27.28
C GLY A 234 3.57 -22.76 26.00
N LEU A 235 4.02 -22.19 24.88
CA LEU A 235 4.18 -22.88 23.61
C LEU A 235 5.42 -23.80 23.65
N ASP A 236 5.40 -24.91 22.90
CA ASP A 236 6.60 -25.73 22.66
C ASP A 236 7.55 -25.02 21.67
N LEU A 237 8.34 -24.09 22.20
CA LEU A 237 9.31 -23.29 21.44
C LEU A 237 10.34 -24.16 20.71
N ARG A 238 10.70 -25.32 21.26
CA ARG A 238 11.62 -26.27 20.60
C ARG A 238 10.98 -26.83 19.34
N LYS A 239 9.73 -27.30 19.43
CA LYS A 239 8.98 -27.77 18.25
C LYS A 239 8.79 -26.67 17.21
N LEU A 240 8.45 -25.44 17.62
CA LEU A 240 8.32 -24.31 16.69
C LEU A 240 9.65 -23.99 15.98
N ARG A 241 10.78 -24.07 16.70
CA ARG A 241 12.14 -23.93 16.13
C ARG A 241 12.47 -25.08 15.15
N GLU A 242 12.05 -26.31 15.44
CA GLU A 242 12.20 -27.47 14.55
C GLU A 242 11.31 -27.40 13.30
N GLU A 243 10.12 -26.80 13.40
CA GLU A 243 9.21 -26.55 12.27
C GLU A 243 9.75 -25.49 11.31
N VAL A 244 10.23 -24.35 11.83
CA VAL A 244 10.73 -23.23 10.99
C VAL A 244 12.20 -23.40 10.57
N ARG A 245 13.02 -24.09 11.37
CA ARG A 245 14.44 -24.46 11.15
C ARG A 245 15.46 -23.33 11.05
N ARG A 246 15.08 -22.16 10.54
CA ARG A 246 15.92 -20.96 10.37
C ARG A 246 15.16 -19.71 10.79
N PRO A 247 15.86 -18.65 11.20
CA PRO A 247 15.26 -17.33 11.31
C PRO A 247 14.71 -16.82 9.97
N VAL A 248 13.76 -15.89 10.05
CA VAL A 248 13.00 -15.34 8.92
C VAL A 248 13.54 -13.96 8.53
N ARG A 249 13.63 -13.66 7.23
CA ARG A 249 13.97 -12.33 6.70
C ARG A 249 12.93 -11.86 5.70
N CYS A 250 12.54 -10.60 5.79
CA CYS A 250 11.52 -9.98 4.97
C CYS A 250 12.12 -9.43 3.66
N LEU A 251 11.35 -9.51 2.57
CA LEU A 251 11.67 -8.86 1.31
C LEU A 251 10.40 -8.26 0.72
N TRP A 252 10.32 -6.94 0.59
CA TRP A 252 9.15 -6.27 0.06
C TRP A 252 9.15 -6.24 -1.47
N VAL A 253 7.97 -6.45 -2.04
CA VAL A 253 7.70 -6.47 -3.48
C VAL A 253 6.38 -5.73 -3.73
N VAL A 254 6.42 -4.68 -4.56
CA VAL A 254 5.28 -3.77 -4.78
C VAL A 254 4.94 -3.74 -6.28
N ASN A 255 3.68 -3.99 -6.61
CA ASN A 255 3.23 -3.99 -8.01
C ASN A 255 3.42 -2.60 -8.65
N GLY A 256 3.97 -2.57 -9.86
CA GLY A 256 4.29 -1.36 -10.61
C GLY A 256 5.61 -0.67 -10.23
N GLU A 257 6.28 -1.12 -9.16
CA GLU A 257 7.63 -0.66 -8.76
C GLU A 257 8.65 -1.80 -8.83
N TRP A 258 8.21 -3.06 -8.69
CA TRP A 258 9.05 -4.24 -8.88
C TRP A 258 9.31 -4.51 -10.36
N ALA A 259 10.59 -4.57 -10.72
CA ALA A 259 11.08 -5.20 -11.93
C ALA A 259 11.92 -6.43 -11.53
N PRO A 260 11.82 -7.57 -12.24
CA PRO A 260 12.81 -8.62 -12.12
C PRO A 260 14.15 -8.09 -12.67
N GLU A 261 15.20 -8.11 -11.85
CA GLU A 261 16.52 -7.63 -12.24
C GLU A 261 17.00 -8.28 -13.55
N ASN A 262 17.36 -7.47 -14.54
CA ASN A 262 18.40 -7.87 -15.49
C ASN A 262 19.73 -7.85 -14.71
N ASN A 263 20.59 -8.84 -14.90
CA ASN A 263 21.79 -9.11 -14.07
C ASN A 263 22.91 -8.05 -14.08
N ASN A 264 22.64 -6.79 -14.44
CA ASN A 264 23.66 -5.84 -14.92
C ASN A 264 23.77 -4.49 -14.15
N ASP A 265 22.90 -4.20 -13.17
CA ASP A 265 22.95 -2.93 -12.42
C ASP A 265 23.48 -3.14 -10.97
N ASP A 266 24.51 -2.36 -10.60
CA ASP A 266 25.51 -2.75 -9.59
C ASP A 266 25.26 -2.24 -8.14
N ASP A 267 24.10 -1.65 -7.84
CA ASP A 267 23.94 -0.75 -6.66
C ASP A 267 23.09 -1.30 -5.47
N ASP A 268 22.14 -2.23 -5.64
CA ASP A 268 21.31 -2.74 -4.51
C ASP A 268 22.02 -3.85 -3.70
N THR A 269 23.09 -3.45 -2.99
CA THR A 269 23.89 -4.36 -2.16
C THR A 269 23.12 -4.96 -0.98
N GLY A 270 21.98 -4.38 -0.58
CA GLY A 270 21.11 -4.88 0.48
C GLY A 270 20.24 -6.04 0.01
N ARG A 271 19.42 -5.80 -1.02
CA ARG A 271 18.53 -6.82 -1.62
C ARG A 271 19.34 -8.00 -2.17
N ARG A 272 20.47 -7.73 -2.83
CA ARG A 272 21.36 -8.78 -3.34
C ARG A 272 21.95 -9.65 -2.22
N LYS A 273 22.29 -9.08 -1.06
CA LYS A 273 22.71 -9.88 0.13
C LYS A 273 21.59 -10.74 0.71
N VAL A 274 20.34 -10.27 0.72
CA VAL A 274 19.18 -11.09 1.15
C VAL A 274 18.96 -12.25 0.19
N ILE A 275 18.97 -11.99 -1.13
CA ILE A 275 18.82 -13.01 -2.17
C ILE A 275 19.97 -14.03 -2.12
N GLU A 276 21.23 -13.59 -2.03
CA GLU A 276 22.38 -14.49 -1.89
C GLU A 276 22.40 -15.23 -0.54
N GLY A 277 21.95 -14.61 0.55
CA GLY A 277 21.78 -15.26 1.86
C GLY A 277 20.72 -16.36 1.84
N TRP A 278 19.63 -16.16 1.08
CA TRP A 278 18.61 -17.19 0.82
C TRP A 278 19.13 -18.29 -0.14
N LYS A 279 19.88 -17.95 -1.19
CA LYS A 279 20.54 -18.95 -2.07
C LYS A 279 21.53 -19.82 -1.27
N ARG A 280 22.29 -19.23 -0.34
CA ARG A 280 23.15 -19.93 0.64
C ARG A 280 22.37 -20.60 1.77
N ARG A 281 21.03 -20.47 1.79
CA ARG A 281 20.07 -21.11 2.72
C ARG A 281 20.34 -20.81 4.20
N GLU A 282 20.78 -19.60 4.53
CA GLU A 282 20.97 -19.19 5.93
C GLU A 282 19.65 -18.76 6.60
N TRP A 283 18.69 -18.27 5.81
CA TRP A 283 17.43 -17.68 6.28
C TRP A 283 16.23 -18.25 5.53
N ASN A 284 15.05 -18.14 6.13
CA ASN A 284 13.79 -18.31 5.42
C ASN A 284 13.36 -16.98 4.80
N LEU A 285 13.15 -16.94 3.49
CA LEU A 285 12.76 -15.73 2.75
C LEU A 285 11.24 -15.53 2.82
N LEU A 286 10.81 -14.45 3.46
CA LEU A 286 9.40 -14.05 3.54
C LEU A 286 9.16 -12.84 2.63
N VAL A 287 8.66 -13.09 1.42
CA VAL A 287 8.34 -12.03 0.46
C VAL A 287 7.01 -11.39 0.85
N LEU A 288 7.03 -10.08 1.08
CA LEU A 288 5.86 -9.28 1.46
C LEU A 288 5.35 -8.54 0.21
N CYS A 289 4.38 -9.16 -0.46
CA CYS A 289 3.86 -8.75 -1.75
C CYS A 289 2.64 -7.84 -1.60
N SER A 290 2.81 -6.55 -1.93
CA SER A 290 1.70 -5.61 -2.11
C SER A 290 1.15 -5.78 -3.54
N ALA A 291 0.01 -6.45 -3.65
CA ALA A 291 -0.51 -6.99 -4.91
C ALA A 291 -1.00 -5.94 -5.91
N SER A 292 -1.46 -4.77 -5.44
CA SER A 292 -2.07 -3.73 -6.29
C SER A 292 -1.10 -2.57 -6.54
N ARG A 293 -0.94 -2.18 -7.81
CA ARG A 293 -0.15 -0.99 -8.17
C ARG A 293 -0.79 0.30 -7.65
N VAL A 294 0.04 1.27 -7.30
CA VAL A 294 -0.41 2.60 -6.84
C VAL A 294 -1.00 3.40 -8.00
N VAL A 295 -2.21 3.94 -7.81
CA VAL A 295 -2.82 4.89 -8.74
C VAL A 295 -2.45 6.31 -8.35
N LYS A 296 -1.71 6.99 -9.22
CA LYS A 296 -1.39 8.42 -9.09
C LYS A 296 -2.52 9.24 -9.73
N GLY A 297 -3.33 9.92 -8.90
CA GLY A 297 -4.47 10.73 -9.33
C GLY A 297 -5.83 10.02 -9.16
N ALA A 298 -6.85 10.48 -9.89
CA ALA A 298 -8.19 9.89 -9.83
C ALA A 298 -8.26 8.55 -10.59
N GLU A 299 -8.96 7.56 -10.03
CA GLU A 299 -9.16 6.20 -10.60
C GLU A 299 -9.69 6.23 -12.05
N MET A 300 -10.39 7.30 -12.43
CA MET A 300 -10.90 7.53 -13.79
C MET A 300 -9.80 7.64 -14.87
N SER A 301 -8.56 8.00 -14.51
CA SER A 301 -7.45 8.15 -15.48
C SER A 301 -6.75 6.83 -15.84
N GLN A 302 -7.12 5.71 -15.20
CA GLN A 302 -6.38 4.45 -15.26
C GLN A 302 -7.09 3.35 -16.06
N GLY A 303 -7.91 3.72 -17.05
CA GLY A 303 -8.61 2.76 -17.91
C GLY A 303 -9.58 1.84 -17.14
N GLY A 304 -10.09 2.29 -15.98
CA GLY A 304 -10.95 1.49 -15.10
C GLY A 304 -10.23 0.59 -14.10
N TYR A 305 -8.89 0.62 -14.01
CA TYR A 305 -8.18 -0.08 -12.94
C TYR A 305 -8.43 0.58 -11.56
N ILE A 306 -8.69 -0.24 -10.53
CA ILE A 306 -8.96 0.18 -9.16
C ILE A 306 -7.94 -0.49 -8.23
N GLN A 307 -7.04 0.32 -7.68
CA GLN A 307 -6.06 -0.11 -6.67
C GLN A 307 -6.76 -0.73 -5.44
N GLY A 308 -6.23 -1.85 -4.95
CA GLY A 308 -6.66 -2.49 -3.70
C GLY A 308 -8.09 -3.00 -3.78
N SER A 309 -8.51 -3.52 -4.92
CA SER A 309 -9.90 -3.94 -5.14
C SER A 309 -10.38 -5.04 -4.19
N GLY A 310 -9.50 -5.93 -3.71
CA GLY A 310 -9.83 -6.93 -2.67
C GLY A 310 -9.91 -6.39 -1.24
N ASP A 311 -9.47 -5.15 -1.01
CA ASP A 311 -9.49 -4.48 0.29
C ASP A 311 -10.81 -3.70 0.51
N ASP A 312 -11.31 -3.68 1.75
CA ASP A 312 -12.68 -3.25 2.11
C ASP A 312 -13.76 -3.81 1.16
N HIS A 313 -13.69 -5.11 0.84
CA HIS A 313 -14.56 -5.71 -0.19
C HIS A 313 -16.04 -5.78 0.20
N GLU A 314 -16.34 -5.76 1.51
CA GLU A 314 -17.70 -5.76 2.05
C GLU A 314 -18.53 -4.55 1.55
N GLY A 315 -17.87 -3.44 1.17
CA GLY A 315 -18.53 -2.26 0.61
C GLY A 315 -18.93 -2.36 -0.87
N TRP A 316 -18.56 -3.43 -1.59
CA TRP A 316 -18.86 -3.57 -3.02
C TRP A 316 -19.23 -4.99 -3.48
N SER A 317 -18.85 -6.03 -2.74
CA SER A 317 -18.92 -7.43 -3.21
C SER A 317 -20.33 -7.98 -3.34
N GLN A 318 -21.33 -7.40 -2.65
CA GLN A 318 -22.72 -7.86 -2.64
C GLN A 318 -22.85 -9.37 -2.33
N GLY A 319 -22.00 -9.88 -1.43
CA GLY A 319 -21.94 -11.30 -1.04
C GLY A 319 -20.98 -12.16 -1.88
N LEU A 320 -20.37 -11.64 -2.93
CA LEU A 320 -19.31 -12.34 -3.66
C LEU A 320 -18.08 -12.55 -2.76
N THR A 321 -17.57 -13.79 -2.73
CA THR A 321 -16.34 -14.17 -2.01
C THR A 321 -15.21 -14.47 -2.98
N PRO A 322 -13.94 -14.48 -2.51
CA PRO A 322 -12.79 -14.87 -3.34
C PRO A 322 -12.98 -16.22 -4.03
N ASP A 323 -13.43 -17.25 -3.31
CA ASP A 323 -13.62 -18.59 -3.88
C ASP A 323 -14.71 -18.60 -4.96
N MET A 324 -15.84 -17.90 -4.72
CA MET A 324 -16.90 -17.79 -5.74
C MET A 324 -16.43 -17.05 -6.99
N PHE A 325 -15.62 -16.00 -6.84
CA PHE A 325 -14.98 -15.32 -7.95
C PHE A 325 -14.06 -16.25 -8.73
N TRP A 326 -13.12 -16.93 -8.05
CA TRP A 326 -12.14 -17.79 -8.72
C TRP A 326 -12.76 -19.01 -9.40
N ILE A 327 -13.78 -19.64 -8.79
CA ILE A 327 -14.52 -20.76 -9.39
C ILE A 327 -15.29 -20.32 -10.64
N ASN A 328 -15.83 -19.09 -10.65
CA ASN A 328 -16.66 -18.58 -11.75
C ASN A 328 -15.93 -17.61 -12.69
N ARG A 329 -14.62 -17.41 -12.54
CA ARG A 329 -13.82 -16.42 -13.29
C ARG A 329 -14.16 -16.44 -14.77
N ASP A 330 -13.97 -17.57 -15.45
CA ASP A 330 -14.17 -17.69 -16.91
C ASP A 330 -15.62 -17.39 -17.35
N ARG A 331 -16.60 -17.55 -16.45
CA ARG A 331 -18.00 -17.18 -16.70
C ARG A 331 -18.23 -15.68 -16.52
N LEU A 332 -17.66 -15.10 -15.45
CA LEU A 332 -17.71 -13.66 -15.18
C LEU A 332 -16.96 -12.87 -16.26
N GLU A 333 -15.85 -13.40 -16.76
CA GLU A 333 -15.13 -12.88 -17.93
C GLU A 333 -16.02 -12.91 -19.18
N LYS A 334 -16.65 -14.05 -19.50
CA LYS A 334 -17.53 -14.18 -20.68
C LYS A 334 -18.80 -13.34 -20.61
N LEU A 335 -19.40 -13.18 -19.42
CA LEU A 335 -20.62 -12.41 -19.18
C LEU A 335 -20.38 -10.90 -19.08
N GLY A 336 -19.12 -10.45 -18.92
CA GLY A 336 -18.84 -9.07 -18.51
C GLY A 336 -17.61 -8.39 -19.10
N LEU A 337 -16.69 -9.10 -19.78
CA LEU A 337 -15.50 -8.53 -20.43
C LEU A 337 -15.61 -8.40 -21.96
N ARG A 338 -16.74 -8.80 -22.56
CA ARG A 338 -17.07 -8.52 -23.97
C ARG A 338 -18.05 -7.36 -24.10
N TYR A 339 -17.64 -6.14 -23.75
CA TYR A 339 -18.28 -4.91 -24.27
C TYR A 339 -17.39 -3.67 -24.08
N CYS A 340 -16.28 -3.61 -24.82
CA CYS A 340 -15.51 -2.40 -25.14
C CYS A 340 -14.58 -2.76 -26.30
N ASP A 341 -15.07 -2.60 -27.54
CA ASP A 341 -14.26 -2.48 -28.78
C ASP A 341 -15.15 -2.00 -29.95
N ASP A 342 -16.44 -2.38 -29.98
CA ASP A 342 -17.41 -1.95 -31.01
C ASP A 342 -18.06 -0.57 -30.75
N ILE A 343 -17.26 0.46 -30.47
CA ILE A 343 -17.66 1.87 -30.60
C ILE A 343 -16.63 2.59 -31.50
N GLY A 344 -16.38 2.00 -32.67
CA GLY A 344 -15.28 2.41 -33.55
C GLY A 344 -15.56 2.36 -35.06
N GLU A 345 -16.56 1.61 -35.55
CA GLU A 345 -16.86 1.57 -36.99
C GLU A 345 -18.28 1.08 -37.30
N LYS A 346 -19.20 2.02 -37.63
CA LYS A 346 -20.38 1.86 -38.51
C LYS A 346 -21.22 3.14 -38.60
N ALA A 347 -20.59 4.21 -39.08
CA ALA A 347 -21.30 5.34 -39.68
C ALA A 347 -20.95 5.33 -41.18
N GLY A 348 -21.87 4.88 -42.04
CA GLY A 348 -21.45 4.56 -43.42
C GLY A 348 -22.49 4.11 -44.48
N LEU A 349 -23.81 4.28 -44.27
CA LEU A 349 -24.86 4.31 -45.31
C LEU A 349 -25.05 3.06 -46.23
N PRO A 350 -26.13 2.99 -47.06
CA PRO A 350 -27.42 3.70 -47.02
C PRO A 350 -28.63 2.77 -46.83
N ASP A 351 -29.80 3.38 -46.61
CA ASP A 351 -31.13 2.76 -46.50
C ASP A 351 -31.69 2.34 -47.89
N PRO A 352 -32.20 1.10 -48.08
CA PRO A 352 -32.74 0.67 -49.36
C PRO A 352 -34.27 0.69 -49.40
N HIS A 353 -34.90 1.74 -49.97
CA HIS A 353 -36.16 1.56 -50.73
C HIS A 353 -36.53 2.73 -51.66
N TYR A 354 -36.87 2.35 -52.91
CA TYR A 354 -37.68 3.04 -53.92
C TYR A 354 -37.08 4.11 -54.87
N MET A 355 -37.15 3.73 -56.16
CA MET A 355 -36.95 4.48 -57.43
C MET A 355 -35.52 4.86 -57.83
#